data_AF-A0A7V1Z7H2-F1
#
_entry.id   AF-A0A7V1Z7H2-F1
#
_cell.length_a   1.000
_cell.length_b   1.000
_cell.length_c   1.000
_cell.angle_alpha   90.00
_cell.angle_beta   90.00
_cell.angle_gamma   90.00
#
_symmetry.space_group_name_H-M   'P 1'
#
loop_
_entity.id
_entity.type
_entity.pdbx_description
1 polymer ?
#
loop_
_entity_poly.entity_id
_entity_poly.type
_entity_poly.pdbx_seq_one_letter_code
_entity_poly.pdbx_strand_id
1 'polypeptide(L)'
;MDLNPLNEDCKRLSKEIAQLRRQHEQVAHELAWYHSINVSGLTSERDQLQQKIRTLGTVLAALQREIVDLENRKRGAEAKLGSWLLPWNWFNDAQRQLREELRQLSATLATKFRSKDDTTALLNQARSRVAEIIKTLDRHRQINPIELNRRLTQLQQQIESREREWRQLDEQRRTIEATIAPLRQEISRLEAEKRQLQMHIEQAREFQRQLNAASTARERWCIHRECEQHLGCEKPHVVIQNLQVRLKQVQRDLEKLCRRIQECVNRLLRRIETIVIDGSNLCYEDSTFIGLAALEVLVPALVAKNYDVVVIFDASIRPRLKVSDDHLRKTLGPQATVHIVNSKQSADDLILRLASRSECAFVLSNDRFREYPDSPVVKANRFIRHEIVDGRIFIRDLELDLSY
;
A
#
# COMPACT_ATOMS: atom_id res chain seq x y z
N MET A 1 -12.27 11.75 -8.25
CA MET A 1 -12.89 10.82 -7.28
C MET A 1 -12.33 9.46 -7.62
N ASP A 2 -11.67 8.77 -6.68
CA ASP A 2 -11.23 7.41 -6.95
C ASP A 2 -12.46 6.50 -6.92
N LEU A 3 -12.79 5.90 -8.06
CA LEU A 3 -14.03 5.15 -8.25
C LEU A 3 -13.85 3.66 -7.89
N ASN A 4 -12.61 3.24 -7.61
CA ASN A 4 -12.29 1.88 -7.24
C ASN A 4 -11.66 1.86 -5.83
N PRO A 5 -12.41 1.43 -4.79
CA PRO A 5 -11.92 1.47 -3.42
C PRO A 5 -10.70 0.56 -3.19
N LEU A 6 -10.51 -0.47 -4.03
CA LEU A 6 -9.37 -1.39 -3.90
C LEU A 6 -8.03 -0.75 -4.28
N ASN A 7 -8.03 0.44 -4.91
CA ASN A 7 -6.79 1.15 -5.25
C ASN A 7 -5.99 1.51 -3.99
N GLU A 8 -6.65 1.98 -2.93
CA GLU A 8 -5.98 2.35 -1.68
C GLU A 8 -5.53 1.12 -0.89
N ASP A 9 -6.34 0.07 -0.84
CA ASP A 9 -5.97 -1.17 -0.18
C ASP A 9 -4.77 -1.87 -0.85
N CYS A 10 -4.74 -1.90 -2.19
CA CYS A 10 -3.58 -2.42 -2.95
C CYS A 10 -2.31 -1.59 -2.70
N LYS A 11 -2.43 -0.25 -2.63
CA LYS A 11 -1.29 0.63 -2.29
C LYS A 11 -0.81 0.39 -0.86
N ARG A 12 -1.71 0.21 0.09
CA ARG A 12 -1.38 -0.08 1.50
C ARG A 12 -0.60 -1.40 1.60
N LEU A 13 -1.15 -2.48 1.05
CA LEU A 13 -0.49 -3.80 1.07
C LEU A 13 0.86 -3.77 0.35
N SER A 14 0.99 -3.08 -0.77
CA SER A 14 2.27 -2.92 -1.48
C SER A 14 3.34 -2.23 -0.60
N LYS A 15 2.95 -1.19 0.16
CA LYS A 15 3.85 -0.52 1.11
C LYS A 15 4.26 -1.45 2.26
N GLU A 16 3.32 -2.22 2.81
CA GLU A 16 3.60 -3.20 3.86
C GLU A 16 4.58 -4.28 3.38
N ILE A 17 4.38 -4.84 2.19
CA ILE A 17 5.31 -5.81 1.59
C ILE A 17 6.70 -5.20 1.41
N ALA A 18 6.78 -3.96 0.92
CA ALA A 18 8.06 -3.26 0.77
C ALA A 18 8.77 -3.05 2.12
N GLN A 19 8.03 -2.72 3.18
CA GLN A 19 8.59 -2.61 4.53
C GLN A 19 9.11 -3.95 5.06
N LEU A 20 8.34 -5.03 4.89
CA LEU A 20 8.75 -6.38 5.29
C LEU A 20 10.02 -6.82 4.54
N ARG A 21 10.11 -6.55 3.23
CA ARG A 21 11.31 -6.84 2.43
C ARG A 21 12.54 -6.07 2.91
N ARG A 22 12.40 -4.78 3.24
CA ARG A 22 13.51 -4.00 3.83
C ARG A 22 13.97 -4.58 5.16
N GLN A 23 13.04 -5.00 6.02
CA GLN A 23 13.39 -5.66 7.28
C GLN A 23 14.08 -7.01 7.05
N HIS A 24 13.61 -7.79 6.08
CA HIS A 24 14.23 -9.06 5.69
C HIS A 24 15.67 -8.83 5.19
N GLU A 25 15.89 -7.86 4.31
CA GLU A 25 17.22 -7.48 3.81
C GLU A 25 18.16 -7.02 4.94
N GLN A 26 17.66 -6.23 5.90
CA GLN A 26 18.46 -5.80 7.06
C GLN A 26 18.93 -6.98 7.91
N VAL A 27 18.01 -7.89 8.25
CA VAL A 27 18.35 -9.09 9.04
C VAL A 27 19.28 -10.02 8.25
N ALA A 28 19.07 -10.16 6.94
CA ALA A 28 19.92 -10.96 6.06
C ALA A 28 21.34 -10.38 5.98
N HIS A 29 21.46 -9.05 5.90
CA HIS A 29 22.74 -8.37 5.92
C HIS A 29 23.47 -8.54 7.26
N GLU A 30 22.75 -8.47 8.38
CA GLU A 30 23.32 -8.71 9.70
C GLU A 30 23.82 -10.15 9.87
N LEU A 31 23.07 -11.12 9.37
CA LEU A 31 23.47 -12.53 9.38
C LEU A 31 24.65 -12.80 8.43
N ALA A 32 24.66 -12.19 7.25
CA ALA A 32 25.80 -12.27 6.32
C ALA A 32 27.07 -11.65 6.92
N TRP A 33 26.93 -10.50 7.59
CA TRP A 33 28.02 -9.90 8.36
C TRP A 33 28.54 -10.86 9.43
N TYR A 34 27.66 -11.47 10.23
CA TYR A 34 28.04 -12.45 11.25
C TYR A 34 28.89 -13.59 10.68
N HIS A 35 28.44 -14.22 9.59
CA HIS A 35 29.17 -15.32 8.93
C HIS A 35 30.48 -14.88 8.26
N SER A 36 30.63 -13.61 7.90
CA SER A 36 31.85 -13.10 7.26
C SER A 36 33.02 -12.92 8.24
N ILE A 37 32.76 -12.91 9.55
CA ILE A 37 33.78 -12.65 10.57
C ILE A 37 34.55 -13.93 10.91
N ASN A 38 35.85 -13.93 10.62
CA ASN A 38 36.76 -14.98 11.09
C ASN A 38 37.21 -14.70 12.54
N VAL A 39 36.47 -15.24 13.51
CA VAL A 39 36.73 -15.08 14.95
C VAL A 39 38.13 -15.55 15.34
N SER A 40 38.58 -16.69 14.82
CA SER A 40 39.90 -17.25 15.14
C SER A 40 41.04 -16.37 14.63
N GLY A 41 40.92 -15.87 13.39
CA GLY A 41 41.90 -14.96 12.79
C GLY A 41 42.00 -13.64 13.56
N LEU A 42 40.87 -13.02 13.88
CA LEU A 42 40.83 -11.78 14.67
C LEU A 42 41.38 -11.96 16.09
N THR A 43 41.10 -13.11 16.72
CA THR A 43 41.63 -13.42 18.06
C THR A 43 43.15 -13.56 18.01
N SER A 44 43.69 -14.27 17.01
CA SER A 44 45.14 -14.38 16.79
C SER A 44 45.79 -13.02 16.48
N GLU A 45 45.18 -12.20 15.63
CA GLU A 45 45.67 -10.84 15.31
C GLU A 45 45.71 -9.97 16.57
N ARG A 46 44.65 -10.00 17.39
CA ARG A 46 44.59 -9.29 18.67
C ARG A 46 45.75 -9.70 19.58
N ASP A 47 46.01 -11.00 19.73
CA ASP A 47 47.03 -11.50 20.64
C ASP A 47 48.45 -11.10 20.17
N GLN A 48 48.71 -11.17 18.86
CA GLN A 48 49.95 -10.68 18.26
C GLN A 48 50.13 -9.17 18.48
N LEU A 49 49.08 -8.37 18.28
CA LEU A 49 49.13 -6.93 18.50
C LEU A 49 49.30 -6.58 19.97
N GLN A 50 48.69 -7.33 20.89
CA GLN A 50 48.91 -7.15 22.33
C GLN A 50 50.35 -7.46 22.74
N GLN A 51 50.95 -8.50 22.18
CA GLN A 51 52.38 -8.77 22.37
C GLN A 51 53.23 -7.62 21.81
N LYS A 52 52.90 -7.11 20.62
CA LYS A 52 53.57 -5.94 20.01
C LYS A 52 53.43 -4.68 20.85
N ILE A 53 52.27 -4.43 21.46
CA ILE A 53 52.06 -3.30 22.37
C ILE A 53 52.96 -3.43 23.60
N ARG A 54 53.11 -4.64 24.16
CA ARG A 54 54.02 -4.89 25.29
C ARG A 54 55.47 -4.63 24.91
N THR A 55 55.93 -5.15 23.76
CA THR A 55 57.32 -4.93 23.30
C THR A 55 57.60 -3.45 23.00
N LEU A 56 56.72 -2.77 22.26
CA LEU A 56 56.86 -1.33 21.99
C LEU A 56 56.82 -0.51 23.28
N GLY A 57 56.00 -0.89 24.27
CA GLY A 57 55.97 -0.26 25.58
C GLY A 57 57.30 -0.38 26.33
N THR A 58 57.94 -1.56 26.28
CA THR A 58 59.27 -1.76 26.88
C THR A 58 60.35 -0.95 26.18
N VAL A 59 60.32 -0.89 24.84
CA VAL A 59 61.26 -0.08 24.03
C VAL A 59 61.08 1.40 24.32
N LEU A 60 59.84 1.88 24.39
CA LEU A 60 59.54 3.29 24.70
C LEU A 60 60.05 3.67 26.10
N ALA A 61 59.86 2.80 27.10
CA ALA A 61 60.37 3.02 28.44
C ALA A 61 61.91 2.98 28.52
N ALA A 62 62.58 2.20 27.66
CA ALA A 62 64.04 2.22 27.54
C ALA A 62 64.52 3.52 26.88
N LEU A 63 63.92 3.91 25.75
CA LEU A 63 64.24 5.18 25.06
C LEU A 63 64.03 6.40 25.96
N GLN A 64 62.96 6.42 26.76
CA GLN A 64 62.71 7.50 27.72
C GLN A 64 63.82 7.59 28.78
N ARG A 65 64.28 6.44 29.31
CA ARG A 65 65.40 6.42 30.27
C ARG A 65 66.71 6.90 29.63
N GLU A 66 67.00 6.45 28.41
CA GLU A 66 68.19 6.89 27.68
C GLU A 66 68.18 8.39 27.37
N ILE A 67 67.02 8.94 26.96
CA ILE A 67 66.86 10.37 26.72
C ILE A 67 67.16 11.16 28.00
N VAL A 68 66.59 10.75 29.14
CA VAL A 68 66.84 11.42 30.44
C VAL A 68 68.32 11.35 30.84
N ASP A 69 68.98 10.20 30.68
CA ASP A 69 70.42 10.06 30.96
C ASP A 69 71.26 10.96 30.04
N LEU A 70 70.98 10.98 28.74
CA LEU A 70 71.66 11.83 27.77
C LEU A 70 71.43 13.32 28.03
N GLU A 71 70.22 13.72 28.43
CA GLU A 71 69.92 15.10 28.85
C GLU A 71 70.68 15.49 30.11
N ASN A 72 70.79 14.60 31.10
CA ASN A 72 71.56 14.85 32.32
C ASN A 72 73.06 14.99 32.01
N ARG A 73 73.61 14.14 31.13
CA ARG A 73 75.00 14.25 30.65
C ARG A 73 75.24 15.55 29.90
N LYS A 74 74.31 15.92 29.01
CA LYS A 74 74.35 17.18 28.28
C LYS A 74 74.36 18.37 29.25
N ARG A 75 73.44 18.41 30.22
CA ARG A 75 73.41 19.46 31.27
C ARG A 75 74.71 19.51 32.08
N GLY A 76 75.28 18.36 32.42
CA GLY A 76 76.55 18.27 33.12
C GLY A 76 77.75 18.77 32.31
N ALA A 77 77.76 18.54 31.00
CA ALA A 77 78.77 19.07 30.07
C ALA A 77 78.58 20.58 29.82
N GLU A 78 77.34 21.05 29.71
CA GLU A 78 76.99 22.49 29.60
C GLU A 78 77.45 23.27 30.83
N ALA A 79 77.29 22.71 32.04
CA ALA A 79 77.74 23.34 33.29
C ALA A 79 79.27 23.49 33.39
N LYS A 80 80.05 22.67 32.66
CA LYS A 80 81.52 22.72 32.61
C LYS A 80 82.05 23.64 31.50
N LEU A 81 81.16 24.18 30.67
CA LEU A 81 81.54 25.06 29.57
C LEU A 81 81.90 26.45 30.11
N GLY A 82 83.06 26.97 29.70
CA GLY A 82 83.47 28.34 30.05
C GLY A 82 82.65 29.38 29.28
N SER A 83 82.54 30.59 29.83
CA SER A 83 81.78 31.68 29.19
C SER A 83 82.28 31.94 27.76
N TRP A 84 81.32 32.04 26.84
CA TRP A 84 81.54 32.32 25.41
C TRP A 84 82.15 33.70 25.17
N LEU A 85 82.04 34.61 26.16
CA LEU A 85 82.54 35.99 26.13
C LEU A 85 84.06 36.10 26.41
N LEU A 86 84.73 34.99 26.72
CA LEU A 86 86.18 34.96 26.97
C LEU A 86 86.90 34.33 25.77
N PRO A 87 87.64 35.10 24.95
CA PRO A 87 88.30 34.62 23.73
C PRO A 87 89.29 33.47 23.97
N TRP A 88 89.94 33.46 25.13
CA TRP A 88 90.88 32.42 25.55
C TRP A 88 90.23 31.03 25.68
N ASN A 89 88.92 30.97 25.95
CA ASN A 89 88.16 29.71 26.01
C ASN A 89 87.89 29.12 24.62
N TRP A 90 88.20 29.83 23.53
CA TRP A 90 88.02 29.31 22.17
C TRP A 90 89.21 28.50 21.68
N PHE A 91 90.40 28.75 22.25
CA PHE A 91 91.66 28.10 21.90
C PHE A 91 92.11 27.06 22.93
N ASN A 92 91.31 26.81 23.98
CA ASN A 92 91.57 25.75 24.95
C ASN A 92 91.04 24.41 24.42
N ASP A 93 91.93 23.43 24.23
CA ASP A 93 91.60 22.10 23.72
C ASP A 93 90.54 21.38 24.56
N ALA A 94 90.53 21.56 25.88
CA ALA A 94 89.51 20.97 26.76
C ALA A 94 88.11 21.56 26.49
N GLN A 95 88.03 22.86 26.18
CA GLN A 95 86.76 23.52 25.82
C GLN A 95 86.29 23.15 24.41
N ARG A 96 87.22 22.90 23.48
CA ARG A 96 86.91 22.40 22.14
C ARG A 96 86.35 20.98 22.18
N GLN A 97 86.92 20.10 23.00
CA GLN A 97 86.42 18.74 23.22
C GLN A 97 85.01 18.73 23.83
N LEU A 98 84.75 19.57 24.84
CA LEU A 98 83.42 19.71 25.44
C LEU A 98 82.35 20.17 24.44
N ARG A 99 82.69 21.10 23.53
CA ARG A 99 81.75 21.54 22.48
C ARG A 99 81.43 20.44 21.48
N GLU A 100 82.42 19.64 21.10
CA GLU A 100 82.21 18.50 20.20
C GLU A 100 81.36 17.41 20.88
N GLU A 101 81.61 17.12 22.16
CA GLU A 101 80.79 16.21 22.97
C GLU A 101 79.33 16.70 23.06
N LEU A 102 79.10 17.98 23.30
CA LEU A 102 77.75 18.57 23.31
C LEU A 102 77.04 18.47 21.96
N ARG A 103 77.77 18.62 20.85
CA ARG A 103 77.23 18.45 19.50
C ARG A 103 76.81 17.01 19.26
N GLN A 104 77.65 16.05 19.64
CA GLN A 104 77.37 14.61 19.53
C GLN A 104 76.19 14.18 20.42
N LEU A 105 76.14 14.67 21.66
CA LEU A 105 75.02 14.43 22.58
C LEU A 105 73.71 15.02 22.02
N SER A 106 73.75 16.24 21.47
CA SER A 106 72.57 16.88 20.88
C SER A 106 72.07 16.14 19.63
N ALA A 107 72.98 15.68 18.76
CA ALA A 107 72.63 14.86 17.61
C ALA A 107 72.01 13.51 18.03
N THR A 108 72.62 12.85 19.02
CA THR A 108 72.13 11.57 19.57
C THR A 108 70.75 11.75 20.20
N LEU A 109 70.55 12.79 21.01
CA LEU A 109 69.24 13.13 21.57
C LEU A 109 68.19 13.32 20.48
N ALA A 110 68.49 14.08 19.42
CA ALA A 110 67.57 14.28 18.30
C ALA A 110 67.15 12.95 17.64
N THR A 111 68.08 12.02 17.44
CA THR A 111 67.75 10.68 16.90
C THR A 111 66.89 9.85 17.86
N LYS A 112 67.17 9.92 19.17
CA LYS A 112 66.40 9.19 20.19
C LYS A 112 64.99 9.76 20.36
N PHE A 113 64.82 11.09 20.27
CA PHE A 113 63.50 11.72 20.23
C PHE A 113 62.68 11.27 19.04
N ARG A 114 63.25 11.25 17.82
CA ARG A 114 62.56 10.71 16.64
C ARG A 114 62.14 9.25 16.84
N SER A 115 63.06 8.41 17.32
CA SER A 115 62.75 7.00 17.60
C SER A 115 61.65 6.82 18.65
N LYS A 116 61.60 7.68 19.67
CA LYS A 116 60.53 7.73 20.67
C LYS A 116 59.19 8.09 20.02
N ASP A 117 59.16 9.12 19.18
CA ASP A 117 57.94 9.57 18.50
C ASP A 117 57.41 8.50 17.55
N ASP A 118 58.27 7.88 16.74
CA ASP A 118 57.92 6.77 15.85
C ASP A 118 57.38 5.56 16.62
N THR A 119 58.05 5.18 17.72
CA THR A 119 57.60 4.08 18.59
C THR A 119 56.24 4.40 19.23
N THR A 120 56.01 5.66 19.60
CA THR A 120 54.74 6.13 20.16
C THR A 120 53.63 6.06 19.12
N ALA A 121 53.88 6.47 17.89
CA ALA A 121 52.93 6.39 16.78
C ALA A 121 52.53 4.93 16.49
N LEU A 122 53.52 4.03 16.38
CA LEU A 122 53.27 2.59 16.18
C LEU A 122 52.47 1.96 17.32
N LEU A 123 52.74 2.37 18.56
CA LEU A 123 52.03 1.90 19.74
C LEU A 123 50.58 2.38 19.76
N ASN A 124 50.31 3.62 19.37
CA ASN A 124 48.96 4.15 19.24
C ASN A 124 48.18 3.45 18.12
N GLN A 125 48.80 3.20 16.97
CA GLN A 125 48.19 2.46 15.87
C GLN A 125 47.85 1.01 16.26
N ALA A 126 48.76 0.32 16.97
CA ALA A 126 48.49 -1.03 17.45
C ALA A 126 47.32 -1.05 18.46
N ARG A 127 47.26 -0.06 19.36
CA ARG A 127 46.17 0.09 20.35
C ARG A 127 44.82 0.35 19.70
N SER A 128 44.75 1.25 18.72
CA SER A 128 43.49 1.54 18.01
C SER A 128 42.98 0.30 17.28
N ARG A 129 43.88 -0.43 16.61
CA ARG A 129 43.52 -1.68 15.92
C ARG A 129 43.00 -2.75 16.89
N VAL A 130 43.64 -2.93 18.04
CA VAL A 130 43.15 -3.85 19.08
C VAL A 130 41.75 -3.44 19.57
N ALA A 131 41.50 -2.15 19.77
CA ALA A 131 40.18 -1.66 20.19
C ALA A 131 39.09 -1.95 19.13
N GLU A 132 39.39 -1.78 17.84
CA GLU A 132 38.48 -2.14 16.75
C GLU A 132 38.17 -3.64 16.71
N ILE A 133 39.20 -4.49 16.86
CA ILE A 133 39.03 -5.94 16.88
C ILE A 133 38.15 -6.37 18.06
N ILE A 134 38.39 -5.82 19.25
CA ILE A 134 37.57 -6.11 20.45
C ILE A 134 36.12 -5.72 20.18
N LYS A 135 35.86 -4.52 19.65
CA LYS A 135 34.51 -4.07 19.30
C LYS A 135 33.80 -5.00 18.31
N THR A 136 34.50 -5.48 17.29
CA THR A 136 33.97 -6.45 16.33
C THR A 136 33.65 -7.79 16.97
N LEU A 137 34.56 -8.32 17.80
CA LEU A 137 34.37 -9.59 18.50
C LEU A 137 33.21 -9.52 19.51
N ASP A 138 33.08 -8.42 20.25
CA ASP A 138 31.99 -8.22 21.20
C ASP A 138 30.64 -8.11 20.48
N ARG A 139 30.58 -7.38 19.36
CA ARG A 139 29.37 -7.37 18.51
C ARG A 139 29.03 -8.78 18.00
N HIS A 140 30.01 -9.54 17.52
CA HIS A 140 29.79 -10.91 17.05
C HIS A 140 29.24 -11.82 18.16
N ARG A 141 29.73 -11.68 19.40
CA ARG A 141 29.24 -12.46 20.55
C ARG A 141 27.81 -12.12 20.95
N GLN A 142 27.37 -10.88 20.76
CA GLN A 142 26.02 -10.44 21.11
C GLN A 142 24.96 -10.91 20.12
N ILE A 143 25.35 -11.23 18.87
CA ILE A 143 24.42 -11.71 17.86
C ILE A 143 24.07 -13.19 18.10
N ASN A 144 22.77 -13.49 18.11
CA ASN A 144 22.25 -14.85 18.11
C ASN A 144 21.83 -15.26 16.68
N PRO A 145 22.64 -16.04 15.95
CA PRO A 145 22.34 -16.41 14.56
C PRO A 145 21.10 -17.30 14.44
N ILE A 146 20.74 -18.07 15.47
CA ILE A 146 19.52 -18.90 15.48
C ILE A 146 18.29 -18.00 15.47
N GLU A 147 18.29 -16.96 16.28
CA GLU A 147 17.17 -16.00 16.34
C GLU A 147 17.06 -15.17 15.06
N LEU A 148 18.18 -14.74 14.48
CA LEU A 148 18.17 -14.06 13.17
C LEU A 148 17.61 -14.96 12.06
N ASN A 149 18.01 -16.23 12.00
CA ASN A 149 17.48 -17.20 11.02
C ASN A 149 15.98 -17.46 11.20
N ARG A 150 15.53 -17.61 12.45
CA ARG A 150 14.09 -17.73 12.77
C ARG A 150 13.33 -16.50 12.29
N ARG A 151 13.87 -15.30 12.57
CA ARG A 151 13.26 -14.04 12.13
C ARG A 151 13.21 -13.90 10.62
N LEU A 152 14.24 -14.31 9.89
CA LEU A 152 14.22 -14.36 8.42
C LEU A 152 13.11 -15.26 7.90
N THR A 153 13.00 -16.47 8.46
CA THR A 153 11.95 -17.43 8.07
C THR A 153 10.55 -16.86 8.33
N GLN A 154 10.34 -16.22 9.48
CA GLN A 154 9.06 -15.56 9.81
C GLN A 154 8.75 -14.39 8.86
N LEU A 155 9.73 -13.54 8.57
CA LEU A 155 9.56 -12.43 7.62
C LEU A 155 9.25 -12.94 6.22
N GLN A 156 9.91 -14.00 5.78
CA GLN A 156 9.66 -14.62 4.47
C GLN A 156 8.22 -15.16 4.37
N GLN A 157 7.74 -15.88 5.39
CA GLN A 157 6.35 -16.35 5.44
C GLN A 157 5.35 -15.19 5.43
N GLN A 158 5.64 -14.10 6.15
CA GLN A 158 4.80 -12.91 6.14
C GLN A 158 4.76 -12.26 4.75
N ILE A 159 5.92 -12.10 4.09
CA ILE A 159 6.01 -11.58 2.71
C ILE A 159 5.17 -12.45 1.77
N GLU A 160 5.31 -13.77 1.81
CA GLU A 160 4.57 -14.69 0.94
C GLU A 160 3.06 -14.66 1.20
N SER A 161 2.64 -14.54 2.46
CA SER A 161 1.22 -14.42 2.81
C SER A 161 0.61 -13.12 2.28
N ARG A 162 1.29 -11.99 2.50
CA ARG A 162 0.86 -10.67 2.01
C ARG A 162 0.92 -10.54 0.50
N GLU A 163 1.89 -11.16 -0.17
CA GLU A 163 1.93 -11.18 -1.62
C GLU A 163 0.75 -11.96 -2.23
N ARG A 164 0.34 -13.07 -1.62
CA ARG A 164 -0.84 -13.81 -2.06
C ARG A 164 -2.11 -12.97 -1.92
N GLU A 165 -2.28 -12.31 -0.77
CA GLU A 165 -3.38 -11.38 -0.52
C GLU A 165 -3.38 -10.23 -1.53
N TRP A 166 -2.23 -9.61 -1.76
CA TRP A 166 -2.08 -8.53 -2.73
C TRP A 166 -2.41 -8.96 -4.16
N ARG A 167 -1.99 -10.17 -4.59
CA ARG A 167 -2.32 -10.69 -5.93
C ARG A 167 -3.81 -10.90 -6.11
N GLN A 168 -4.50 -11.46 -5.11
CA GLN A 168 -5.95 -11.64 -5.15
C GLN A 168 -6.67 -10.29 -5.25
N LEU A 169 -6.24 -9.32 -4.44
CA LEU A 169 -6.82 -7.99 -4.43
C LEU A 169 -6.55 -7.21 -5.73
N ASP A 170 -5.34 -7.34 -6.29
CA ASP A 170 -4.96 -6.68 -7.55
C ASP A 170 -5.78 -7.25 -8.73
N GLU A 171 -6.06 -8.55 -8.73
CA GLU A 171 -6.91 -9.18 -9.75
C GLU A 171 -8.35 -8.65 -9.68
N GLN A 172 -8.93 -8.56 -8.48
CA GLN A 172 -10.24 -7.95 -8.27
C GLN A 172 -10.24 -6.48 -8.69
N ARG A 173 -9.20 -5.73 -8.33
CA ARG A 173 -9.02 -4.32 -8.72
C ARG A 173 -9.00 -4.16 -10.23
N ARG A 174 -8.25 -5.01 -10.95
CA ARG A 174 -8.18 -5.01 -12.42
C ARG A 174 -9.51 -5.33 -13.06
N THR A 175 -10.25 -6.29 -12.52
CA THR A 175 -11.58 -6.66 -12.99
C THR A 175 -12.56 -5.48 -12.87
N ILE A 176 -12.56 -4.80 -11.71
CA ILE A 176 -13.36 -3.60 -11.50
C ILE A 176 -12.95 -2.51 -12.50
N GLU A 177 -11.65 -2.24 -12.63
CA GLU A 177 -11.14 -1.19 -13.52
C GLU A 177 -11.52 -1.44 -14.98
N ALA A 178 -11.36 -2.68 -15.46
CA ALA A 178 -11.75 -3.08 -16.81
C ALA A 178 -13.27 -2.90 -17.04
N THR A 179 -14.09 -3.22 -16.04
CA THR A 179 -15.55 -3.08 -16.12
C THR A 179 -15.99 -1.62 -16.17
N ILE A 180 -15.35 -0.73 -15.39
CA ILE A 180 -15.75 0.68 -15.30
C ILE A 180 -15.07 1.57 -16.36
N ALA A 181 -13.98 1.12 -16.99
CA ALA A 181 -13.23 1.85 -18.01
C ALA A 181 -14.10 2.52 -19.09
N PRO A 182 -15.05 1.82 -19.76
CA PRO A 182 -15.90 2.45 -20.78
C PRO A 182 -16.80 3.55 -20.19
N LEU A 183 -17.31 3.36 -18.97
CA LEU A 183 -18.14 4.36 -18.29
C LEU A 183 -17.31 5.59 -17.90
N ARG A 184 -16.05 5.40 -17.47
CA ARG A 184 -15.11 6.50 -17.16
C ARG A 184 -14.75 7.32 -18.40
N GLN A 185 -14.59 6.67 -19.55
CA GLN A 185 -14.33 7.35 -20.80
C GLN A 185 -15.51 8.26 -21.18
N GLU A 186 -16.75 7.76 -21.05
CA GLU A 186 -17.94 8.56 -21.33
C GLU A 186 -18.13 9.71 -20.33
N ILE A 187 -17.83 9.51 -19.04
CA ILE A 187 -17.81 10.60 -18.05
C ILE A 187 -16.83 11.69 -18.48
N SER A 188 -15.62 11.32 -18.90
CA SER A 188 -14.60 12.28 -19.32
C SER A 188 -15.06 13.10 -20.54
N ARG A 189 -15.76 12.46 -21.48
CA ARG A 189 -16.38 13.12 -22.64
C ARG A 189 -17.46 14.10 -22.22
N LEU A 190 -18.40 13.69 -21.37
CA LEU A 190 -19.49 14.55 -20.90
C LEU A 190 -18.98 15.71 -20.01
N GLU A 191 -17.91 15.51 -19.25
CA GLU A 191 -17.24 16.59 -18.51
C GLU A 191 -16.58 17.61 -19.44
N ALA A 192 -16.01 17.17 -20.56
CA ALA A 192 -15.51 18.07 -21.60
C ALA A 192 -16.67 18.85 -22.26
N GLU A 193 -17.76 18.18 -22.63
CA GLU A 193 -18.95 18.83 -23.18
C GLU A 193 -19.54 19.85 -22.20
N LYS A 194 -19.67 19.48 -20.92
CA LYS A 194 -20.12 20.38 -19.85
C LYS A 194 -19.28 21.66 -19.79
N ARG A 195 -17.94 21.54 -19.82
CA ARG A 195 -17.03 22.68 -19.80
C ARG A 195 -17.21 23.57 -21.03
N GLN A 196 -17.37 22.99 -22.22
CA GLN A 196 -17.63 23.75 -23.44
C GLN A 196 -18.97 24.49 -23.39
N LEU A 197 -20.03 23.83 -22.96
CA LEU A 197 -21.36 24.46 -22.79
C LEU A 197 -21.31 25.62 -21.79
N GLN A 198 -20.62 25.44 -20.67
CA GLN A 198 -20.43 26.51 -19.67
C GLN A 198 -19.68 27.71 -20.24
N MET A 199 -18.62 27.48 -21.03
CA MET A 199 -17.89 28.54 -21.72
C MET A 199 -18.78 29.31 -22.70
N HIS A 200 -19.53 28.60 -23.56
CA HIS A 200 -20.43 29.24 -24.53
C HIS A 200 -21.58 30.01 -23.87
N ILE A 201 -22.12 29.51 -22.74
CA ILE A 201 -23.11 30.24 -21.94
C ILE A 201 -22.52 31.56 -21.44
N GLU A 202 -21.28 31.55 -20.97
CA GLU A 202 -20.63 32.75 -20.45
C GLU A 202 -20.33 33.77 -21.56
N GLN A 203 -19.89 33.30 -22.73
CA GLN A 203 -19.76 34.15 -23.93
C GLN A 203 -21.11 34.76 -24.36
N ALA A 204 -22.18 33.97 -24.38
CA ALA A 204 -23.51 34.48 -24.71
C ALA A 204 -24.01 35.51 -23.68
N ARG A 205 -23.67 35.34 -22.39
CA ARG A 205 -23.97 36.33 -21.34
C ARG A 205 -23.20 37.63 -21.51
N GLU A 206 -21.95 37.56 -21.98
CA GLU A 206 -21.17 38.76 -22.32
C GLU A 206 -21.83 39.53 -23.46
N PHE A 207 -22.20 38.86 -24.57
CA PHE A 207 -22.95 39.52 -25.65
C PHE A 207 -24.28 40.11 -25.16
N GLN A 208 -25.01 39.42 -24.28
CA GLN A 208 -26.24 39.95 -23.69
C GLN A 208 -25.98 41.20 -22.83
N ARG A 209 -24.88 41.25 -22.07
CA ARG A 209 -24.47 42.44 -21.31
C ARG A 209 -24.13 43.61 -22.23
N GLN A 210 -23.38 43.35 -23.31
CA GLN A 210 -23.03 44.36 -24.31
C GLN A 210 -24.27 44.91 -25.01
N LEU A 211 -25.23 44.05 -25.40
CA LEU A 211 -26.50 44.48 -25.99
C LEU A 211 -27.30 45.41 -25.07
N ASN A 212 -27.31 45.11 -23.77
CA ASN A 212 -28.02 45.92 -22.78
C ASN A 212 -27.34 47.29 -22.55
N ALA A 213 -26.02 47.38 -22.77
CA ALA A 213 -25.23 48.61 -22.61
C ALA A 213 -25.15 49.45 -23.90
N ALA A 214 -25.45 48.86 -25.06
CA ALA A 214 -25.35 49.52 -26.36
C ALA A 214 -26.35 50.68 -26.49
N SER A 215 -25.85 51.85 -26.90
CA SER A 215 -26.62 53.08 -26.98
C SER A 215 -27.27 53.26 -28.35
N THR A 216 -26.68 52.65 -29.39
CA THR A 216 -27.08 52.87 -30.79
C THR A 216 -27.61 51.59 -31.45
N ALA A 217 -28.42 51.77 -32.50
CA ALA A 217 -28.91 50.64 -33.31
C ALA A 217 -27.76 49.93 -34.05
N ARG A 218 -26.72 50.69 -34.45
CA ARG A 218 -25.54 50.15 -35.13
C ARG A 218 -24.68 49.28 -34.22
N GLU A 219 -24.45 49.69 -32.98
CA GLU A 219 -23.74 48.88 -31.97
C GLU A 219 -24.47 47.56 -31.71
N ARG A 220 -25.79 47.61 -31.50
CA ARG A 220 -26.62 46.41 -31.31
C ARG A 220 -26.53 45.47 -32.51
N TRP A 221 -26.54 46.01 -33.73
CA TRP A 221 -26.36 45.22 -34.95
C TRP A 221 -24.98 44.53 -35.01
N CYS A 222 -23.90 45.24 -34.69
CA CYS A 222 -22.56 44.64 -34.63
C CYS A 222 -22.50 43.49 -33.62
N ILE A 223 -23.06 43.67 -32.41
CA ILE A 223 -23.07 42.64 -31.36
C ILE A 223 -23.90 41.42 -31.77
N HIS A 224 -25.05 41.62 -32.41
CA HIS A 224 -25.86 40.51 -32.95
C HIS A 224 -25.08 39.71 -34.01
N ARG A 225 -24.36 40.39 -34.91
CA ARG A 225 -23.54 39.76 -35.94
C ARG A 225 -22.35 39.01 -35.36
N GLU A 226 -21.68 39.56 -34.36
CA GLU A 226 -20.59 38.87 -33.65
C GLU A 226 -21.10 37.63 -32.89
N CYS A 227 -22.27 37.74 -32.25
CA CYS A 227 -22.90 36.60 -31.60
C CYS A 227 -23.25 35.49 -32.61
N GLU A 228 -23.77 35.84 -33.78
CA GLU A 228 -24.04 34.89 -34.86
C GLU A 228 -22.77 34.21 -35.37
N GLN A 229 -21.68 34.97 -35.59
CA GLN A 229 -20.41 34.42 -36.04
C GLN A 229 -19.77 33.46 -35.02
N HIS A 230 -19.84 33.80 -33.73
CA HIS A 230 -19.19 33.01 -32.68
C HIS A 230 -20.04 31.85 -32.16
N LEU A 231 -21.37 32.00 -32.11
CA LEU A 231 -22.29 31.07 -31.45
C LEU A 231 -23.41 30.55 -32.37
N GLY A 232 -23.43 30.96 -33.65
CA GLY A 232 -24.37 30.46 -34.66
C GLY A 232 -25.80 30.99 -34.53
N CYS A 233 -26.03 32.02 -33.69
CA CYS A 233 -27.35 32.63 -33.53
C CYS A 233 -27.21 34.11 -33.15
N GLU A 234 -27.95 34.97 -33.83
CA GLU A 234 -27.95 36.41 -33.57
C GLU A 234 -28.46 36.78 -32.17
N LYS A 235 -29.29 35.95 -31.52
CA LYS A 235 -29.99 36.28 -30.27
C LYS A 235 -29.33 35.62 -29.05
N PRO A 236 -28.55 36.35 -28.23
CA PRO A 236 -27.80 35.73 -27.13
C PRO A 236 -28.70 35.06 -26.07
N HIS A 237 -29.86 35.63 -25.76
CA HIS A 237 -30.80 35.02 -24.80
C HIS A 237 -31.33 33.64 -25.26
N VAL A 238 -31.54 33.43 -26.57
CA VAL A 238 -31.96 32.15 -27.13
C VAL A 238 -30.84 31.12 -27.00
N VAL A 239 -29.60 31.54 -27.30
CA VAL A 239 -28.40 30.70 -27.12
C VAL A 239 -28.27 30.27 -25.66
N ILE A 240 -28.38 31.20 -24.72
CA ILE A 240 -28.31 30.90 -23.27
C ILE A 240 -29.36 29.85 -22.88
N GLN A 241 -30.63 30.03 -23.28
CA GLN A 241 -31.70 29.10 -22.94
C GLN A 241 -31.44 27.69 -23.48
N ASN A 242 -31.07 27.56 -24.76
CA ASN A 242 -30.80 26.28 -25.39
C ASN A 242 -29.60 25.56 -24.74
N LEU A 243 -28.50 26.28 -24.53
CA LEU A 243 -27.31 25.72 -23.90
C LEU A 243 -27.55 25.33 -22.44
N GLN A 244 -28.38 26.08 -21.70
CA GLN A 244 -28.76 25.73 -20.33
C GLN A 244 -29.60 24.45 -20.26
N VAL A 245 -30.52 24.23 -21.20
CA VAL A 245 -31.28 22.97 -21.29
C VAL A 245 -30.33 21.80 -21.56
N ARG A 246 -29.41 21.96 -22.52
CA ARG A 246 -28.39 20.94 -22.82
C ARG A 246 -27.48 20.67 -21.63
N LEU A 247 -27.02 21.72 -20.93
CA LEU A 247 -26.19 21.61 -19.74
C LEU A 247 -26.89 20.80 -18.64
N LYS A 248 -28.18 21.04 -18.39
CA LYS A 248 -28.98 20.25 -17.43
C LYS A 248 -29.08 18.79 -17.85
N GLN A 249 -29.22 18.49 -19.14
CA GLN A 249 -29.24 17.13 -19.65
C GLN A 249 -27.90 16.41 -19.41
N VAL A 250 -26.78 17.04 -19.78
CA VAL A 250 -25.43 16.50 -19.56
C VAL A 250 -25.16 16.25 -18.08
N GLN A 251 -25.61 17.16 -17.19
CA GLN A 251 -25.49 16.97 -15.74
C GLN A 251 -26.27 15.73 -15.25
N ARG A 252 -27.51 15.53 -15.71
CA ARG A 252 -28.32 14.35 -15.36
C ARG A 252 -27.68 13.06 -15.89
N ASP A 253 -27.11 13.09 -17.08
CA ASP A 253 -26.49 11.89 -17.67
C ASP A 253 -25.16 11.55 -16.96
N LEU A 254 -24.39 12.55 -16.53
CA LEU A 254 -23.25 12.36 -15.62
C LEU A 254 -23.69 11.71 -14.29
N GLU A 255 -24.76 12.20 -13.66
CA GLU A 255 -25.30 11.62 -12.42
C GLU A 255 -25.70 10.14 -12.60
N LYS A 256 -26.36 9.80 -13.72
CA LYS A 256 -26.72 8.41 -14.04
C LYS A 256 -25.50 7.53 -14.24
N LEU A 257 -24.47 8.00 -14.94
CA LEU A 257 -23.23 7.24 -15.16
C LEU A 257 -22.48 7.01 -13.84
N CYS A 258 -22.36 8.04 -13.01
CA CYS A 258 -21.75 7.90 -11.68
C CYS A 258 -22.49 6.86 -10.82
N ARG A 259 -23.83 6.89 -10.83
CA ARG A 259 -24.64 5.89 -10.13
C ARG A 259 -24.40 4.48 -10.68
N ARG A 260 -24.37 4.33 -12.01
CA ARG A 260 -24.10 3.05 -12.67
C ARG A 260 -22.71 2.49 -12.33
N ILE A 261 -21.69 3.34 -12.28
CA ILE A 261 -20.34 2.93 -11.84
C ILE A 261 -20.40 2.41 -10.40
N GLN A 262 -21.05 3.16 -9.50
CA GLN A 262 -21.16 2.75 -8.10
C GLN A 262 -21.88 1.40 -7.96
N GLU A 263 -22.96 1.18 -8.71
CA GLU A 263 -23.69 -0.08 -8.75
C GLU A 263 -22.80 -1.23 -9.26
N CYS A 264 -22.05 -1.01 -10.34
CA CYS A 264 -21.11 -2.01 -10.87
C CYS A 264 -20.02 -2.37 -9.85
N VAL A 265 -19.41 -1.36 -9.22
CA VAL A 265 -18.36 -1.54 -8.20
C VAL A 265 -18.93 -2.29 -6.99
N ASN A 266 -20.07 -1.85 -6.47
CA ASN A 266 -20.72 -2.50 -5.32
C ASN A 266 -21.08 -3.96 -5.63
N ARG A 267 -21.51 -4.27 -6.85
CA ARG A 267 -21.83 -5.63 -7.28
C ARG A 267 -20.58 -6.51 -7.32
N LEU A 268 -19.48 -6.02 -7.90
CA LEU A 268 -18.23 -6.78 -8.02
C LEU A 268 -17.53 -7.01 -6.67
N LEU A 269 -17.69 -6.08 -5.72
CA LEU A 269 -17.15 -6.20 -4.37
C LEU A 269 -18.03 -7.02 -3.42
N ARG A 270 -19.26 -7.34 -3.84
CA ARG A 270 -20.23 -8.02 -3.00
C ARG A 270 -19.79 -9.46 -2.78
N ARG A 271 -19.58 -9.83 -1.53
CA ARG A 271 -19.45 -11.23 -1.13
C ARG A 271 -20.83 -11.81 -0.84
N ILE A 272 -21.20 -12.83 -1.61
CA ILE A 272 -22.46 -13.56 -1.46
C ILE A 272 -22.09 -14.99 -1.09
N GLU A 273 -22.57 -15.45 0.05
CA GLU A 273 -22.36 -16.83 0.52
C GLU A 273 -23.68 -17.58 0.53
N THR A 274 -24.72 -16.94 1.05
CA THR A 274 -26.05 -17.53 1.20
C THR A 274 -27.06 -16.79 0.34
N ILE A 275 -27.91 -17.54 -0.36
CA ILE A 275 -29.02 -16.98 -1.14
C ILE A 275 -30.32 -17.52 -0.55
N VAL A 276 -31.11 -16.61 0.00
CA VAL A 276 -32.45 -16.88 0.51
C VAL A 276 -33.44 -16.55 -0.61
N ILE A 277 -34.03 -17.57 -1.19
CA ILE A 277 -34.91 -17.49 -2.34
C ILE A 277 -36.35 -17.39 -1.86
N ASP A 278 -37.06 -16.37 -2.34
CA ASP A 278 -38.51 -16.32 -2.33
C ASP A 278 -39.04 -17.23 -3.43
N GLY A 279 -39.33 -18.49 -3.05
CA GLY A 279 -39.74 -19.53 -3.97
C GLY A 279 -41.09 -19.24 -4.60
N SER A 280 -42.00 -18.57 -3.87
CA SER A 280 -43.31 -18.20 -4.39
C SER A 280 -43.18 -17.19 -5.54
N ASN A 281 -42.26 -16.23 -5.43
CA ASN A 281 -42.04 -15.22 -6.46
C ASN A 281 -41.50 -15.81 -7.77
N LEU A 282 -40.64 -16.83 -7.69
CA LEU A 282 -40.06 -17.51 -8.86
C LEU A 282 -40.99 -18.55 -9.53
N CYS A 283 -42.17 -18.81 -8.97
CA CYS A 283 -43.14 -19.71 -9.59
C CYS A 283 -44.01 -19.05 -10.68
N TYR A 284 -43.73 -17.78 -11.01
CA TYR A 284 -44.50 -16.99 -11.96
C TYR A 284 -43.61 -16.35 -13.01
N GLU A 285 -44.09 -16.38 -14.25
CA GLU A 285 -43.63 -15.56 -15.35
C GLU A 285 -44.74 -14.54 -15.66
N ASP A 286 -44.47 -13.27 -15.37
CA ASP A 286 -45.47 -12.20 -15.29
C ASP A 286 -46.67 -12.57 -14.37
N SER A 287 -47.79 -13.00 -14.96
CA SER A 287 -49.00 -13.44 -14.25
C SER A 287 -49.30 -14.92 -14.46
N THR A 288 -48.48 -15.62 -15.24
CA THR A 288 -48.65 -17.02 -15.59
C THR A 288 -47.90 -17.88 -14.58
N PHE A 289 -48.59 -18.86 -14.00
CA PHE A 289 -47.97 -19.81 -13.09
C PHE A 289 -47.18 -20.85 -13.89
N ILE A 290 -45.86 -20.89 -13.69
CA ILE A 290 -44.93 -21.80 -14.37
C ILE A 290 -44.49 -22.98 -13.47
N GLY A 291 -45.05 -23.08 -12.25
CA GLY A 291 -44.68 -24.13 -11.30
C GLY A 291 -43.25 -23.97 -10.81
N LEU A 292 -42.51 -25.08 -10.74
CA LEU A 292 -41.13 -25.10 -10.22
C LEU A 292 -40.06 -24.98 -11.31
N ALA A 293 -40.45 -24.86 -12.58
CA ALA A 293 -39.52 -24.98 -13.71
C ALA A 293 -38.29 -24.06 -13.59
N ALA A 294 -38.51 -22.78 -13.26
CA ALA A 294 -37.41 -21.84 -13.05
C ALA A 294 -36.52 -22.21 -11.84
N LEU A 295 -37.11 -22.73 -10.75
CA LEU A 295 -36.36 -23.15 -9.55
C LEU A 295 -35.57 -24.45 -9.79
N GLU A 296 -36.09 -25.36 -10.61
CA GLU A 296 -35.45 -26.64 -10.96
C GLU A 296 -34.11 -26.45 -11.67
N VAL A 297 -33.98 -25.42 -12.51
CA VAL A 297 -32.71 -25.09 -13.15
C VAL A 297 -31.85 -24.15 -12.31
N LEU A 298 -32.48 -23.22 -11.58
CA LEU A 298 -31.76 -22.21 -10.81
C LEU A 298 -31.04 -22.80 -9.60
N VAL A 299 -31.73 -23.62 -8.79
CA VAL A 299 -31.16 -24.10 -7.52
C VAL A 299 -29.88 -24.92 -7.75
N PRO A 300 -29.84 -25.91 -8.68
CA PRO A 300 -28.60 -26.63 -8.98
C PRO A 300 -27.49 -25.71 -9.51
N ALA A 301 -27.82 -24.72 -10.34
CA ALA A 301 -26.84 -23.77 -10.86
C ALA A 301 -26.20 -22.91 -9.74
N LEU A 302 -26.99 -22.52 -8.73
CA LEU A 302 -26.48 -21.79 -7.56
C LEU A 302 -25.62 -22.68 -6.67
N VAL A 303 -26.05 -23.91 -6.41
CA VAL A 303 -25.27 -24.86 -5.60
C VAL A 303 -23.96 -25.23 -6.30
N ALA A 304 -23.94 -25.39 -7.62
CA ALA A 304 -22.73 -25.62 -8.41
C ALA A 304 -21.72 -24.45 -8.35
N LYS A 305 -22.20 -23.23 -8.04
CA LYS A 305 -21.37 -22.05 -7.73
C LYS A 305 -20.99 -21.95 -6.25
N ASN A 306 -21.22 -23.00 -5.45
CA ASN A 306 -20.93 -23.07 -4.02
C ASN A 306 -21.70 -22.07 -3.15
N TYR A 307 -22.91 -21.68 -3.55
CA TYR A 307 -23.80 -20.91 -2.67
C TYR A 307 -24.57 -21.83 -1.71
N ASP A 308 -24.76 -21.35 -0.48
CA ASP A 308 -25.72 -21.92 0.44
C ASP A 308 -27.14 -21.47 0.05
N VAL A 309 -27.95 -22.38 -0.48
CA VAL A 309 -29.27 -22.04 -1.01
C VAL A 309 -30.37 -22.42 -0.02
N VAL A 310 -31.21 -21.44 0.32
CA VAL A 310 -32.39 -21.62 1.16
C VAL A 310 -33.62 -21.16 0.38
N VAL A 311 -34.55 -22.06 0.07
CA VAL A 311 -35.79 -21.73 -0.64
C VAL A 311 -36.95 -21.70 0.34
N ILE A 312 -37.66 -20.57 0.38
CA ILE A 312 -38.80 -20.35 1.27
C ILE A 312 -40.03 -20.12 0.42
N PHE A 313 -41.07 -20.91 0.68
CA PHE A 313 -42.35 -20.80 0.05
C PHE A 313 -43.40 -20.24 1.01
N ASP A 314 -44.23 -19.34 0.50
CA ASP A 314 -45.44 -18.91 1.18
C ASP A 314 -46.47 -20.05 1.27
N ALA A 315 -47.26 -20.10 2.34
CA ALA A 315 -48.26 -21.13 2.54
C ALA A 315 -49.30 -21.21 1.40
N SER A 316 -49.58 -20.08 0.75
CA SER A 316 -50.54 -19.97 -0.36
C SER A 316 -50.12 -20.73 -1.61
N ILE A 317 -48.83 -21.12 -1.76
CA ILE A 317 -48.36 -21.86 -2.93
C ILE A 317 -48.79 -23.33 -2.91
N ARG A 318 -49.03 -23.90 -1.71
CA ARG A 318 -49.36 -25.33 -1.50
C ARG A 318 -50.51 -25.83 -2.39
N PRO A 319 -51.70 -25.20 -2.43
CA PRO A 319 -52.80 -25.65 -3.27
C PRO A 319 -52.52 -25.54 -4.78
N ARG A 320 -51.63 -24.62 -5.21
CA ARG A 320 -51.29 -24.43 -6.63
C ARG A 320 -50.28 -25.45 -7.13
N LEU A 321 -49.28 -25.75 -6.32
CA LEU A 321 -48.24 -26.72 -6.66
C LEU A 321 -48.75 -28.16 -6.65
N LYS A 322 -49.74 -28.49 -5.79
CA LYS A 322 -50.28 -29.87 -5.63
C LYS A 322 -49.21 -30.94 -5.36
N VAL A 323 -48.03 -30.55 -4.88
CA VAL A 323 -46.93 -31.46 -4.54
C VAL A 323 -46.64 -31.43 -3.04
N SER A 324 -46.25 -32.59 -2.50
CA SER A 324 -45.84 -32.75 -1.10
C SER A 324 -44.49 -32.08 -0.83
N ASP A 325 -44.25 -31.67 0.43
CA ASP A 325 -42.96 -31.12 0.90
C ASP A 325 -41.76 -32.03 0.54
N ASP A 326 -41.94 -33.36 0.56
CA ASP A 326 -40.90 -34.32 0.17
C ASP A 326 -40.62 -34.35 -1.34
N HIS A 327 -41.64 -34.07 -2.15
CA HIS A 327 -41.46 -33.93 -3.60
C HIS A 327 -40.68 -32.66 -3.91
N LEU A 328 -41.01 -31.54 -3.26
CA LEU A 328 -40.27 -30.28 -3.38
C LEU A 328 -38.78 -30.43 -3.04
N ARG A 329 -38.48 -31.11 -1.93
CA ARG A 329 -37.08 -31.40 -1.54
C ARG A 329 -36.36 -32.31 -2.53
N LYS A 330 -37.05 -33.31 -3.09
CA LYS A 330 -36.47 -34.17 -4.12
C LYS A 330 -36.18 -33.41 -5.41
N THR A 331 -37.12 -32.56 -5.84
CA THR A 331 -37.04 -31.78 -7.07
C THR A 331 -35.93 -30.74 -7.02
N LEU A 332 -35.81 -29.98 -5.92
CA LEU A 332 -34.78 -28.93 -5.78
C LEU A 332 -33.42 -29.47 -5.28
N GLY A 333 -33.36 -30.77 -4.95
CA GLY A 333 -32.15 -31.45 -4.54
C GLY A 333 -31.84 -31.35 -3.05
N PRO A 334 -31.08 -32.32 -2.50
CA PRO A 334 -30.80 -32.41 -1.05
C PRO A 334 -29.85 -31.32 -0.53
N GLN A 335 -29.14 -30.63 -1.43
CA GLN A 335 -28.15 -29.61 -1.07
C GLN A 335 -28.78 -28.23 -0.81
N ALA A 336 -30.05 -28.03 -1.21
CA ALA A 336 -30.80 -26.82 -0.90
C ALA A 336 -31.73 -27.04 0.30
N THR A 337 -31.79 -26.05 1.20
CA THR A 337 -32.75 -26.09 2.31
C THR A 337 -34.09 -25.57 1.83
N VAL A 338 -35.09 -26.44 1.73
CA VAL A 338 -36.45 -26.04 1.33
C VAL A 338 -37.37 -25.98 2.54
N HIS A 339 -38.04 -24.84 2.71
CA HIS A 339 -38.99 -24.61 3.78
C HIS A 339 -40.30 -24.00 3.25
N ILE A 340 -41.44 -24.52 3.69
CA ILE A 340 -42.76 -23.95 3.38
C ILE A 340 -43.34 -23.42 4.67
N VAL A 341 -43.67 -22.14 4.68
CA VAL A 341 -44.15 -21.45 5.87
C VAL A 341 -45.57 -21.93 6.23
N ASN A 342 -45.89 -21.92 7.52
CA ASN A 342 -47.23 -22.27 8.01
C ASN A 342 -48.24 -21.19 7.64
N SER A 343 -49.51 -21.56 7.44
CA SER A 343 -50.61 -20.68 6.95
C SER A 343 -50.97 -19.46 7.80
N LYS A 344 -50.27 -19.23 8.91
CA LYS A 344 -50.44 -18.08 9.82
C LYS A 344 -49.17 -17.24 10.00
N GLN A 345 -48.08 -17.61 9.32
CA GLN A 345 -46.80 -16.92 9.38
C GLN A 345 -46.49 -16.31 8.00
N SER A 346 -45.94 -15.10 7.99
CA SER A 346 -45.52 -14.43 6.76
C SER A 346 -44.21 -15.04 6.27
N ALA A 347 -44.17 -15.47 5.00
CA ALA A 347 -42.93 -15.90 4.37
C ALA A 347 -41.89 -14.77 4.34
N ASP A 348 -42.34 -13.54 4.10
CA ASP A 348 -41.50 -12.34 4.06
C ASP A 348 -40.70 -12.14 5.35
N ASP A 349 -41.35 -12.25 6.52
CA ASP A 349 -40.68 -12.13 7.82
C ASP A 349 -39.61 -13.21 8.00
N LEU A 350 -39.89 -14.45 7.60
CA LEU A 350 -38.92 -15.55 7.70
C LEU A 350 -37.73 -15.37 6.74
N ILE A 351 -38.00 -14.98 5.49
CA ILE A 351 -36.99 -14.66 4.47
C ILE A 351 -36.03 -13.60 5.01
N LEU A 352 -36.58 -12.49 5.51
CA LEU A 352 -35.78 -11.39 6.03
C LEU A 352 -35.01 -11.79 7.30
N ARG A 353 -35.61 -12.55 8.22
CA ARG A 353 -34.91 -13.05 9.43
C ARG A 353 -33.75 -13.96 9.10
N LEU A 354 -33.92 -14.90 8.15
CA LEU A 354 -32.86 -15.82 7.75
C LEU A 354 -31.73 -15.08 7.05
N ALA A 355 -32.04 -14.17 6.13
CA ALA A 355 -31.04 -13.33 5.48
C ALA A 355 -30.39 -12.33 6.46
N SER A 356 -31.01 -12.00 7.59
CA SER A 356 -30.43 -11.13 8.61
C SER A 356 -29.34 -11.81 9.46
N ARG A 357 -29.20 -13.14 9.40
CA ARG A 357 -28.21 -13.88 10.21
C ARG A 357 -26.76 -13.69 9.78
N SER A 358 -26.55 -13.31 8.52
CA SER A 358 -25.23 -13.06 7.96
C SER A 358 -25.28 -11.83 7.07
N GLU A 359 -24.23 -11.00 7.08
CA GLU A 359 -24.08 -9.87 6.17
C GLU A 359 -23.85 -10.31 4.70
N CYS A 360 -23.37 -11.54 4.50
CA CYS A 360 -23.13 -12.14 3.19
C CYS A 360 -24.34 -12.93 2.65
N ALA A 361 -25.49 -12.89 3.35
CA ALA A 361 -26.73 -13.48 2.88
C ALA A 361 -27.54 -12.48 2.03
N PHE A 362 -28.12 -12.92 0.92
CA PHE A 362 -28.91 -12.07 0.02
C PHE A 362 -30.26 -12.69 -0.27
N VAL A 363 -31.28 -11.84 -0.42
CA VAL A 363 -32.64 -12.29 -0.76
C VAL A 363 -32.84 -12.22 -2.27
N LEU A 364 -33.19 -13.33 -2.89
CA LEU A 364 -33.61 -13.40 -4.29
C LEU A 364 -35.14 -13.30 -4.37
N SER A 365 -35.64 -12.12 -4.74
CA SER A 365 -37.07 -11.84 -4.93
C SER A 365 -37.21 -10.57 -5.75
N ASN A 366 -38.35 -10.35 -6.42
CA ASN A 366 -38.72 -9.05 -7.01
C ASN A 366 -39.54 -8.16 -6.05
N ASP A 367 -39.90 -8.66 -4.87
CA ASP A 367 -40.56 -7.84 -3.83
C ASP A 367 -39.58 -6.89 -3.12
N ARG A 368 -40.03 -5.67 -2.82
CA ARG A 368 -39.28 -4.66 -2.08
C ARG A 368 -39.46 -4.76 -0.57
N PHE A 369 -40.35 -5.62 -0.07
CA PHE A 369 -40.60 -5.82 1.36
C PHE A 369 -40.87 -4.49 2.10
N ARG A 370 -41.67 -3.61 1.49
CA ARG A 370 -41.89 -2.23 1.98
C ARG A 370 -42.44 -2.17 3.40
N GLU A 371 -43.10 -3.24 3.84
CA GLU A 371 -43.69 -3.38 5.17
C GLU A 371 -42.66 -3.64 6.28
N TYR A 372 -41.40 -3.92 5.93
CA TYR A 372 -40.32 -4.23 6.86
C TYR A 372 -39.15 -3.22 6.80
N PRO A 373 -39.41 -1.90 6.94
CA PRO A 373 -38.36 -0.89 6.80
C PRO A 373 -37.23 -1.03 7.82
N ASP A 374 -37.50 -1.68 8.95
CA ASP A 374 -36.53 -1.88 10.02
C ASP A 374 -35.56 -3.04 9.82
N SER A 375 -35.85 -3.93 8.86
CA SER A 375 -34.99 -5.07 8.57
C SER A 375 -33.61 -4.63 8.11
N PRO A 376 -32.51 -5.20 8.66
CA PRO A 376 -31.16 -4.88 8.22
C PRO A 376 -30.92 -5.28 6.76
N VAL A 377 -31.64 -6.29 6.23
CA VAL A 377 -31.60 -6.66 4.81
C VAL A 377 -32.15 -5.53 3.93
N VAL A 378 -33.28 -4.93 4.34
CA VAL A 378 -33.91 -3.81 3.63
C VAL A 378 -33.05 -2.56 3.70
N LYS A 379 -32.57 -2.19 4.90
CA LYS A 379 -31.70 -1.03 5.12
C LYS A 379 -30.40 -1.10 4.33
N ALA A 380 -29.79 -2.29 4.23
CA ALA A 380 -28.57 -2.52 3.47
C ALA A 380 -28.81 -2.85 1.97
N ASN A 381 -30.07 -2.84 1.52
CA ASN A 381 -30.47 -3.17 0.14
C ASN A 381 -29.88 -4.51 -0.35
N ARG A 382 -29.92 -5.55 0.49
CA ARG A 382 -29.37 -6.90 0.19
C ARG A 382 -30.34 -7.77 -0.60
N PHE A 383 -30.78 -7.24 -1.74
CA PHE A 383 -31.67 -7.92 -2.68
C PHE A 383 -30.96 -8.26 -3.97
N ILE A 384 -31.34 -9.40 -4.54
CA ILE A 384 -31.00 -9.84 -5.88
C ILE A 384 -32.32 -9.94 -6.64
N ARG A 385 -32.37 -9.32 -7.82
CA ARG A 385 -33.55 -9.32 -8.69
C ARG A 385 -33.39 -10.33 -9.81
N HIS A 386 -34.50 -10.86 -10.29
CA HIS A 386 -34.53 -11.77 -11.43
C HIS A 386 -35.51 -11.27 -12.49
N GLU A 387 -35.25 -11.62 -13.74
CA GLU A 387 -36.18 -11.43 -14.86
C GLU A 387 -36.48 -12.83 -15.41
N ILE A 388 -37.77 -13.17 -15.55
CA ILE A 388 -38.21 -14.41 -16.17
C ILE A 388 -38.96 -14.03 -17.44
N VAL A 389 -38.43 -14.40 -18.61
CA VAL A 389 -39.00 -14.06 -19.92
C VAL A 389 -38.65 -15.15 -20.93
N ASP A 390 -39.65 -15.58 -21.70
CA ASP A 390 -39.55 -16.54 -22.81
C ASP A 390 -38.89 -17.86 -22.38
N GLY A 391 -39.30 -18.40 -21.22
CA GLY A 391 -38.75 -19.68 -20.71
C GLY A 391 -37.31 -19.57 -20.24
N ARG A 392 -36.84 -18.36 -19.90
CA ARG A 392 -35.49 -18.10 -19.39
C ARG A 392 -35.52 -17.28 -18.12
N ILE A 393 -34.61 -17.58 -17.21
CA ILE A 393 -34.37 -16.82 -15.99
C ILE A 393 -33.02 -16.10 -16.07
N PHE A 394 -33.06 -14.79 -15.89
CA PHE A 394 -31.90 -13.91 -15.89
C PHE A 394 -31.67 -13.35 -14.48
N ILE A 395 -30.46 -13.54 -13.94
CA ILE A 395 -30.04 -12.96 -12.66
C ILE A 395 -28.72 -12.24 -12.85
N ARG A 396 -28.80 -10.93 -13.10
CA ARG A 396 -27.64 -10.10 -13.47
C ARG A 396 -26.59 -9.96 -12.36
N ASP A 397 -27.00 -10.05 -11.10
CA ASP A 397 -26.08 -9.96 -9.96
C ASP A 397 -25.25 -11.24 -9.77
N LEU A 398 -25.70 -12.36 -10.31
CA LEU A 398 -25.05 -13.68 -10.20
C LEU A 398 -24.47 -14.18 -11.54
N GLU A 399 -24.62 -13.36 -12.59
CA GLU A 399 -24.25 -13.69 -13.97
C GLU A 399 -24.85 -15.03 -14.42
N LEU A 400 -26.16 -15.17 -14.18
CA LEU A 400 -26.93 -16.35 -14.58
C LEU A 400 -27.91 -15.99 -15.70
N ASP A 401 -27.94 -16.87 -16.69
CA ASP A 401 -28.88 -16.91 -17.80
C ASP A 401 -29.17 -18.39 -18.06
N LEU A 402 -30.34 -18.85 -17.64
CA LEU A 402 -30.72 -20.27 -17.66
C LEU A 402 -32.05 -20.43 -18.39
N SER A 403 -32.15 -21.46 -19.23
CA SER A 403 -33.41 -21.88 -19.85
C SER A 403 -34.09 -22.94 -18.96
N TYR A 404 -35.41 -22.90 -18.84
CA TYR A 404 -36.21 -23.86 -18.07
C TYR A 404 -37.36 -24.48 -18.86
#